data_AF-A0AAN8WJC3-F1
#
_entry.id   AF-A0AAN8WJC3-F1
#
_cell.length_a   1.000
_cell.length_b   1.000
_cell.length_c   1.000
_cell.angle_alpha   90.00
_cell.angle_beta   90.00
_cell.angle_gamma   90.00
#
_symmetry.space_group_name_H-M   'P 1'
#
loop_
_entity.id
_entity.type
_entity.pdbx_description
1 polymer ?
#
loop_
_entity_poly.entity_id
_entity_poly.type
_entity_poly.pdbx_seq_one_letter_code
_entity_poly.pdbx_strand_id
1 'polypeptide(L)'
;MKCEGMKNATPNCPFTGSFIVTSVPPSVANDQELSPEKSPFKAFPYSSSTEEIQIDSTVQPSPRFMTLLEGHNVPGDCSNPPEPPPWFDKQLFDRGREFYRKYLFSLSFCDLVTLILMFSVDKGLKPLMYTGQSDTPQKALKRYFSTFLHILSWYKGDVWNPEDPSHKDIMKIRSVHNKIAALCNSSEENEKVANFSVSDMGHKEPSHPFYTAIQQDITPHAEANMTPKTTQFHFISQLDMCITQYTFIGLLVAHPEKLGAGGASEEEFAGLIHFWRGIGWLLGIDDKYNFCSGTVAETRALSLEIEHLIAIPFLSKASWNYEHMSRSLMSGMQIIIPNLTYPVMFRYLAHVLDLSIPRFVKRMSLHECFQYWMMRLLFGIITIFPSIGDVLSNRFRHMINILLDRSEKLEQRHSGTVILRKNYS
;
A
#
# COMPACT_ATOMS: atom_id res chain seq x y z
N MET A 1 37.77 -17.64 -43.92
CA MET A 1 36.34 -17.42 -44.20
C MET A 1 35.67 -16.96 -42.92
N LYS A 2 35.06 -15.77 -42.99
CA LYS A 2 34.30 -15.14 -41.90
C LYS A 2 32.99 -15.89 -41.65
N CYS A 3 32.55 -15.93 -40.40
CA CYS A 3 31.14 -15.78 -40.06
C CYS A 3 31.04 -14.84 -38.86
N GLU A 4 30.55 -13.63 -39.15
CA GLU A 4 30.12 -12.60 -38.21
C GLU A 4 28.73 -12.97 -37.64
N GLY A 5 28.40 -12.50 -36.44
CA GLY A 5 27.00 -12.30 -36.05
C GLY A 5 26.53 -12.88 -34.71
N MET A 6 27.04 -12.39 -33.58
CA MET A 6 26.27 -12.35 -32.33
C MET A 6 26.68 -11.10 -31.57
N LYS A 7 25.98 -9.99 -31.84
CA LYS A 7 26.09 -8.76 -31.04
C LYS A 7 25.28 -8.96 -29.75
N ASN A 8 25.96 -8.71 -28.64
CA ASN A 8 25.44 -8.68 -27.28
C ASN A 8 24.19 -7.79 -27.19
N ALA A 9 23.03 -8.41 -26.94
CA ALA A 9 21.90 -7.71 -26.34
C ALA A 9 22.17 -7.59 -24.84
N THR A 10 22.57 -6.40 -24.39
CA THR A 10 22.57 -6.07 -22.97
C THR A 10 21.12 -5.97 -22.50
N PRO A 11 20.72 -6.56 -21.36
CA PRO A 11 19.38 -6.39 -20.84
C PRO A 11 19.20 -4.94 -20.41
N ASN A 12 18.24 -4.25 -21.02
CA ASN A 12 17.86 -2.89 -20.64
C ASN A 12 17.50 -2.85 -19.15
N CYS A 13 18.20 -2.01 -18.40
CA CYS A 13 17.94 -1.74 -17.00
C CYS A 13 16.54 -1.07 -16.86
N PRO A 14 15.63 -1.58 -16.01
CA PRO A 14 14.26 -1.06 -15.88
C PRO A 14 14.20 0.34 -15.23
N PHE A 15 15.33 0.89 -14.78
CA PHE A 15 15.43 2.16 -14.04
C PHE A 15 15.74 3.38 -14.93
N THR A 16 15.36 3.36 -16.21
CA THR A 16 15.73 4.41 -17.19
C THR A 16 14.72 5.55 -17.36
N GLY A 17 13.74 5.69 -16.46
CA GLY A 17 12.79 6.79 -16.48
C GLY A 17 12.84 7.59 -15.18
N SER A 18 12.71 8.92 -15.27
CA SER A 18 12.54 9.80 -14.12
C SER A 18 11.53 9.21 -13.13
N PHE A 19 11.92 9.14 -11.86
CA PHE A 19 11.07 8.64 -10.78
C PHE A 19 9.97 9.64 -10.38
N ILE A 20 9.86 10.77 -11.06
CA ILE A 20 8.72 11.67 -10.92
C ILE A 20 7.66 11.28 -11.94
N VAL A 21 6.74 10.39 -11.55
CA VAL A 21 5.50 10.17 -12.33
C VAL A 21 4.30 10.18 -11.41
N THR A 22 3.78 11.39 -11.21
CA THR A 22 2.36 11.65 -10.93
C THR A 22 1.63 11.69 -12.27
N SER A 23 1.44 10.55 -12.94
CA SER A 23 0.65 10.56 -14.19
C SER A 23 -0.83 10.33 -13.88
N VAL A 24 -1.59 11.41 -13.95
CA VAL A 24 -3.00 11.37 -14.39
C VAL A 24 -2.98 10.85 -15.85
N PRO A 25 -3.95 10.01 -16.27
CA PRO A 25 -3.98 9.50 -17.64
C PRO A 25 -3.92 10.62 -18.71
N PRO A 26 -3.35 10.34 -19.91
CA PRO A 26 -3.18 11.33 -20.98
C PRO A 26 -4.48 11.97 -21.47
N SER A 27 -5.64 11.37 -21.22
CA SER A 27 -6.95 11.92 -21.58
C SER A 27 -7.34 13.18 -20.81
N VAL A 28 -6.57 13.56 -19.78
CA VAL A 28 -6.86 14.72 -18.90
C VAL A 28 -5.73 15.77 -18.97
N ALA A 29 -4.77 15.61 -19.90
CA ALA A 29 -3.71 16.59 -20.13
C ALA A 29 -4.24 17.78 -20.95
N ASN A 30 -5.14 18.57 -20.37
CA ASN A 30 -5.31 19.96 -20.76
C ASN A 30 -4.67 20.82 -19.67
N ASP A 31 -3.44 21.26 -19.96
CA ASP A 31 -2.70 22.23 -19.17
C ASP A 31 -3.43 23.59 -19.21
N GLN A 32 -4.24 23.85 -18.18
CA GLN A 32 -4.49 25.22 -17.74
C GLN A 32 -3.79 25.38 -16.39
N GLU A 33 -2.68 26.11 -16.40
CA GLU A 33 -2.04 26.66 -15.21
C GLU A 33 -3.08 27.49 -14.42
N LEU A 34 -3.57 26.93 -13.32
CA LEU A 34 -4.30 27.69 -12.31
C LEU A 34 -3.30 28.21 -11.28
N SER A 35 -3.14 29.54 -11.27
CA SER A 35 -2.31 30.30 -10.34
C SER A 35 -2.63 30.01 -8.87
N PRO A 36 -1.69 30.19 -7.92
CA PRO A 36 -1.82 29.74 -6.53
C PRO A 36 -2.84 30.52 -5.67
N GLU A 37 -3.45 31.59 -6.19
CA GLU A 37 -4.41 32.41 -5.44
C GLU A 37 -5.83 32.19 -5.96
N LYS A 38 -6.55 31.28 -5.29
CA LYS A 38 -8.02 31.08 -5.20
C LYS A 38 -8.32 29.58 -5.22
N SER A 39 -8.41 28.98 -4.05
CA SER A 39 -9.12 27.72 -3.85
C SER A 39 -10.54 27.85 -4.43
N PRO A 40 -10.93 27.07 -5.46
CA PRO A 40 -12.30 27.00 -5.91
C PRO A 40 -13.01 25.82 -5.24
N PHE A 41 -12.61 25.41 -4.03
CA PHE A 41 -13.32 24.40 -3.25
C PHE A 41 -14.64 24.98 -2.75
N LYS A 42 -15.64 25.09 -3.65
CA LYS A 42 -17.03 25.10 -3.23
C LYS A 42 -17.34 23.68 -2.74
N ALA A 43 -17.67 23.56 -1.45
CA ALA A 43 -18.24 22.34 -0.90
C ALA A 43 -19.40 21.88 -1.81
N PHE A 44 -19.27 20.69 -2.39
CA PHE A 44 -20.36 20.08 -3.13
C PHE A 44 -21.53 19.85 -2.16
N PRO A 45 -22.78 20.08 -2.58
CA PRO A 45 -23.94 19.78 -1.74
C PRO A 45 -23.98 18.28 -1.45
N TYR A 46 -23.64 17.94 -0.22
CA TYR A 46 -23.71 16.61 0.37
C TYR A 46 -25.18 16.19 0.43
N SER A 47 -25.53 15.09 -0.26
CA SER A 47 -26.77 14.38 0.01
C SER A 47 -26.66 13.80 1.42
N SER A 48 -27.48 14.29 2.35
CA SER A 48 -27.47 13.90 3.76
C SER A 48 -28.08 12.52 4.03
N SER A 49 -28.01 11.57 3.10
CA SER A 49 -28.35 10.18 3.38
C SER A 49 -27.16 9.53 4.09
N THR A 50 -27.22 9.47 5.43
CA THR A 50 -26.37 8.58 6.22
C THR A 50 -26.73 7.14 5.89
N GLU A 51 -26.08 6.57 4.89
CA GLU A 51 -26.26 5.19 4.44
C GLU A 51 -25.29 4.27 5.19
N GLU A 52 -25.84 3.27 5.87
CA GLU A 52 -25.11 2.39 6.80
C GLU A 52 -24.49 1.17 6.09
N ILE A 53 -23.23 0.87 6.40
CA ILE A 53 -22.64 -0.45 6.13
C ILE A 53 -23.36 -1.48 7.00
N GLN A 54 -23.97 -2.49 6.38
CA GLN A 54 -24.50 -3.62 7.15
C GLN A 54 -23.43 -4.66 7.39
N ILE A 55 -23.27 -4.98 8.67
CA ILE A 55 -22.43 -6.06 9.16
C ILE A 55 -23.36 -7.12 9.73
N ASP A 56 -23.52 -8.21 9.00
CA ASP A 56 -24.10 -9.42 9.55
C ASP A 56 -22.96 -10.26 10.12
N SER A 57 -22.71 -10.10 11.42
CA SER A 57 -21.65 -10.77 12.17
C SER A 57 -22.22 -11.34 13.46
N THR A 58 -21.78 -12.55 13.82
CA THR A 58 -22.08 -13.17 15.11
C THR A 58 -21.38 -12.45 16.28
N VAL A 59 -20.35 -11.65 15.97
CA VAL A 59 -19.58 -10.82 16.91
C VAL A 59 -20.02 -9.36 16.78
N GLN A 60 -20.42 -8.75 17.90
CA GLN A 60 -20.75 -7.33 17.97
C GLN A 60 -19.48 -6.47 17.77
N PRO A 61 -19.42 -5.58 16.77
CA PRO A 61 -18.25 -4.72 16.54
C PRO A 61 -18.06 -3.70 17.68
N SER A 62 -16.81 -3.31 17.95
CA SER A 62 -16.53 -2.31 18.99
C SER A 62 -17.03 -0.92 18.59
N PRO A 63 -17.31 -0.02 19.56
CA PRO A 63 -17.65 1.38 19.28
C PRO A 63 -16.57 2.08 18.44
N ARG A 64 -15.29 1.72 18.66
CA ARG A 64 -14.18 2.28 17.88
C ARG A 64 -14.25 1.85 16.43
N PHE A 65 -14.50 0.57 16.17
CA PHE A 65 -14.66 0.06 14.82
C PHE A 65 -15.88 0.71 14.13
N MET A 66 -17.02 0.81 14.82
CA MET A 66 -18.21 1.49 14.29
C MET A 66 -17.93 2.94 13.90
N THR A 67 -17.15 3.67 14.72
CA THR A 67 -16.71 5.03 14.38
C THR A 67 -15.95 5.08 13.06
N LEU A 68 -15.09 4.09 12.77
CA LEU A 68 -14.37 4.05 11.48
C LEU A 68 -15.33 3.89 10.30
N LEU A 69 -16.35 3.05 10.44
CA LEU A 69 -17.32 2.76 9.38
C LEU A 69 -18.15 3.97 8.99
N GLU A 70 -18.43 4.87 9.94
CA GLU A 70 -19.10 6.15 9.64
C GLU A 70 -18.30 6.99 8.61
N GLY A 71 -16.99 6.77 8.51
CA GLY A 71 -16.12 7.41 7.52
C GLY A 71 -16.25 6.90 6.09
N HIS A 72 -17.09 5.88 5.81
CA HIS A 72 -17.20 5.22 4.50
C HIS A 72 -17.62 6.14 3.35
N ASN A 73 -18.43 7.17 3.64
CA ASN A 73 -18.92 8.13 2.65
C ASN A 73 -18.46 9.57 2.94
N VAL A 74 -17.50 9.74 3.84
CA VAL A 74 -16.91 11.05 4.18
C VAL A 74 -15.67 11.27 3.31
N PRO A 75 -15.46 12.46 2.71
CA PRO A 75 -14.26 12.74 1.93
C PRO A 75 -12.97 12.45 2.70
N GLY A 76 -12.02 11.74 2.08
CA GLY A 76 -10.79 11.28 2.74
C GLY A 76 -9.83 12.38 3.19
N ASP A 77 -10.05 13.63 2.78
CA ASP A 77 -9.32 14.79 3.27
C ASP A 77 -10.28 15.77 3.95
N CYS A 78 -10.14 15.93 5.28
CA CYS A 78 -10.90 16.89 6.09
C CYS A 78 -10.28 18.30 6.10
N SER A 79 -9.29 18.57 5.25
CA SER A 79 -8.55 19.84 5.17
C SER A 79 -7.82 20.20 6.47
N ASN A 80 -7.33 19.21 7.21
CA ASN A 80 -6.44 19.43 8.36
C ASN A 80 -5.27 20.37 7.99
N PRO A 81 -4.92 21.32 8.87
CA PRO A 81 -3.80 22.20 8.67
C PRO A 81 -2.47 21.43 8.64
N PRO A 82 -1.45 21.90 7.90
CA PRO A 82 -0.14 21.25 7.81
C PRO A 82 0.68 21.37 9.11
N GLU A 83 0.23 22.16 10.09
CA GLU A 83 0.86 22.32 11.40
C GLU A 83 0.58 21.13 12.34
N PRO A 84 1.47 20.88 13.32
CA PRO A 84 1.25 19.85 14.33
C PRO A 84 -0.04 20.07 15.14
N PRO A 85 -0.86 19.02 15.34
CA PRO A 85 -2.07 19.12 16.16
C PRO A 85 -1.75 19.21 17.67
N PRO A 86 -2.71 19.63 18.53
CA PRO A 86 -2.47 19.79 19.97
C PRO A 86 -2.02 18.53 20.71
N TRP A 87 -2.39 17.34 20.23
CA TRP A 87 -1.98 16.05 20.81
C TRP A 87 -0.60 15.59 20.34
N PHE A 88 0.05 16.32 19.44
CA PHE A 88 1.33 15.91 18.86
C PHE A 88 2.45 15.90 19.89
N ASP A 89 2.92 14.69 20.21
CA ASP A 89 4.14 14.45 20.97
C ASP A 89 5.32 14.20 20.03
N LYS A 90 6.29 15.13 20.03
CA LYS A 90 7.50 15.03 19.21
C LYS A 90 8.40 13.85 19.60
N GLN A 91 8.50 13.53 20.88
CA GLN A 91 9.38 12.43 21.35
C GLN A 91 8.83 11.07 20.92
N LEU A 92 7.51 10.88 21.03
CA LEU A 92 6.86 9.67 20.50
C LEU A 92 6.99 9.58 18.98
N PHE A 93 6.82 10.69 18.27
CA PHE A 93 6.99 10.73 16.82
C PHE A 93 8.42 10.33 16.40
N ASP A 94 9.43 10.88 17.09
CA ASP A 94 10.84 10.53 16.88
C ASP A 94 11.13 9.06 17.20
N ARG A 95 10.48 8.50 18.22
CA ARG A 95 10.56 7.06 18.53
C ARG A 95 9.99 6.19 17.41
N GLY A 96 8.91 6.61 16.76
CA GLY A 96 8.39 5.92 15.56
C GLY A 96 9.38 5.93 14.39
N ARG A 97 10.15 7.00 14.22
CA ARG A 97 11.25 7.06 13.22
C ARG A 97 12.36 6.07 13.56
N GLU A 98 12.73 5.96 14.84
CA GLU A 98 13.70 4.97 15.31
C GLU A 98 13.21 3.52 15.16
N PHE A 99 11.92 3.27 15.40
CA PHE A 99 11.30 1.97 15.12
C PHE A 99 11.56 1.55 13.68
N TYR A 100 11.24 2.42 12.72
CA TYR A 100 11.44 2.13 11.31
C TYR A 100 12.90 1.91 10.96
N ARG A 101 13.83 2.68 11.56
CA ARG A 101 15.26 2.45 11.36
C ARG A 101 15.69 1.05 11.81
N LYS A 102 15.18 0.57 12.94
CA LYS A 102 15.51 -0.76 13.50
C LYS A 102 14.83 -1.88 12.71
N TYR A 103 13.54 -1.75 12.43
CA TYR A 103 12.68 -2.78 11.83
C TYR A 103 12.43 -2.59 10.32
N LEU A 104 13.26 -1.81 9.62
CA LEU A 104 13.10 -1.48 8.20
C LEU A 104 12.78 -2.71 7.33
N PHE A 105 13.52 -3.80 7.50
CA PHE A 105 13.28 -5.03 6.72
C PHE A 105 11.91 -5.63 7.03
N SER A 106 11.59 -5.78 8.32
CA SER A 106 10.32 -6.34 8.82
C SER A 106 9.11 -5.52 8.38
N LEU A 107 9.18 -4.19 8.49
CA LEU A 107 8.13 -3.28 8.02
C LEU A 107 7.96 -3.34 6.50
N SER A 108 9.05 -3.30 5.73
CA SER A 108 8.96 -3.36 4.27
C SER A 108 8.39 -4.70 3.78
N PHE A 109 8.69 -5.79 4.49
CA PHE A 109 8.09 -7.10 4.21
C PHE A 109 6.60 -7.13 4.59
N CYS A 110 6.24 -6.58 5.77
CA CYS A 110 4.86 -6.41 6.20
C CYS A 110 4.06 -5.62 5.16
N ASP A 111 4.57 -4.48 4.68
CA ASP A 111 3.90 -3.65 3.66
C ASP A 111 3.61 -4.44 2.37
N LEU A 112 4.53 -5.32 1.94
CA LEU A 112 4.31 -6.18 0.77
C LEU A 112 3.24 -7.25 1.02
N VAL A 113 3.23 -7.87 2.19
CA VAL A 113 2.22 -8.87 2.60
C VAL A 113 0.84 -8.20 2.69
N THR A 114 0.76 -7.04 3.32
CA THR A 114 -0.51 -6.33 3.54
C THR A 114 -1.01 -5.63 2.28
N LEU A 115 -0.15 -5.29 1.32
CA LEU A 115 -0.59 -4.79 0.02
C LEU A 115 -1.33 -5.87 -0.79
N ILE A 116 -0.91 -7.14 -0.68
CA ILE A 116 -1.67 -8.27 -1.23
C ILE A 116 -3.03 -8.38 -0.54
N LEU A 117 -3.11 -8.16 0.77
CA LEU A 117 -4.38 -8.10 1.48
C LEU A 117 -5.26 -6.95 0.97
N MET A 118 -4.69 -5.75 0.82
CA MET A 118 -5.42 -4.54 0.42
C MET A 118 -6.07 -4.66 -0.96
N PHE A 119 -5.48 -5.41 -1.88
CA PHE A 119 -6.12 -5.63 -3.18
C PHE A 119 -7.45 -6.37 -3.09
N SER A 120 -7.78 -7.05 -1.97
CA SER A 120 -9.09 -7.70 -1.82
C SER A 120 -10.21 -6.70 -1.58
N VAL A 121 -9.89 -5.45 -1.20
CA VAL A 121 -10.84 -4.37 -0.94
C VAL A 121 -11.10 -3.62 -2.25
N ASP A 122 -12.25 -3.88 -2.87
CA ASP A 122 -12.60 -3.32 -4.19
C ASP A 122 -12.54 -1.78 -4.23
N LYS A 123 -12.99 -1.09 -3.17
CA LYS A 123 -12.93 0.38 -3.08
C LYS A 123 -11.51 0.93 -3.26
N GLY A 124 -10.50 0.23 -2.73
CA GLY A 124 -9.10 0.58 -2.93
C GLY A 124 -8.55 0.09 -4.26
N LEU A 125 -8.94 -1.11 -4.70
CA LEU A 125 -8.44 -1.73 -5.92
C LEU A 125 -8.85 -1.00 -7.20
N LYS A 126 -10.12 -0.55 -7.28
CA LYS A 126 -10.71 0.02 -8.50
C LYS A 126 -9.97 1.27 -9.00
N PRO A 127 -9.64 2.27 -8.16
CA PRO A 127 -8.78 3.40 -8.59
C PRO A 127 -7.39 2.96 -9.07
N LEU A 128 -6.78 1.93 -8.43
CA LEU A 128 -5.46 1.44 -8.84
C LEU A 128 -5.48 0.85 -10.25
N MET A 129 -6.52 0.10 -10.58
CA MET A 129 -6.72 -0.46 -11.92
C MET A 129 -7.08 0.63 -12.93
N TYR A 130 -8.03 1.50 -12.58
CA TYR A 130 -8.51 2.56 -13.46
C TYR A 130 -7.40 3.52 -13.90
N THR A 131 -6.47 3.85 -13.01
CA THR A 131 -5.29 4.69 -13.35
C THR A 131 -4.29 3.98 -14.28
N GLY A 132 -4.34 2.65 -14.37
CA GLY A 132 -3.51 1.85 -15.26
C GLY A 132 -2.01 1.92 -15.00
N GLN A 133 -1.60 2.27 -13.78
CA GLN A 133 -0.20 2.44 -13.37
C GLN A 133 0.37 1.23 -12.61
N SER A 134 -0.31 0.08 -12.61
CA SER A 134 0.08 -1.08 -11.77
C SER A 134 -0.29 -2.45 -12.33
N ASP A 135 -0.87 -2.49 -13.53
CA ASP A 135 -1.45 -3.69 -14.14
C ASP A 135 -0.43 -4.61 -14.83
N THR A 136 0.85 -4.22 -14.82
CA THR A 136 1.96 -5.00 -15.38
C THR A 136 3.15 -4.99 -14.40
N PRO A 137 4.04 -6.00 -14.44
CA PRO A 137 5.18 -6.08 -13.53
C PRO A 137 6.06 -4.83 -13.49
N GLN A 138 6.35 -4.21 -14.63
CA GLN A 138 7.21 -3.03 -14.72
C GLN A 138 6.53 -1.79 -14.13
N LYS A 139 5.24 -1.58 -14.43
CA LYS A 139 4.47 -0.47 -13.86
C LYS A 139 4.27 -0.64 -12.35
N ALA A 140 3.94 -1.86 -11.91
CA ALA A 140 3.81 -2.19 -10.50
C ALA A 140 5.12 -1.94 -9.75
N LEU A 141 6.25 -2.45 -10.25
CA LEU A 141 7.57 -2.18 -9.67
C LEU A 141 7.82 -0.68 -9.52
N LYS A 142 7.59 0.10 -10.59
CA LYS A 142 7.79 1.55 -10.56
C LYS A 142 6.92 2.22 -9.50
N ARG A 143 5.62 1.93 -9.48
CA ARG A 143 4.68 2.56 -8.55
C ARG A 143 5.00 2.20 -7.10
N TYR A 144 5.11 0.92 -6.78
CA TYR A 144 5.26 0.48 -5.40
C TYR A 144 6.66 0.77 -4.84
N PHE A 145 7.70 0.80 -5.68
CA PHE A 145 8.99 1.31 -5.27
C PHE A 145 8.96 2.83 -5.03
N SER A 146 8.22 3.61 -5.84
CA SER A 146 7.98 5.04 -5.57
C SER A 146 7.27 5.25 -4.22
N THR A 147 6.20 4.48 -3.96
CA THR A 147 5.50 4.51 -2.66
C THR A 147 6.45 4.20 -1.51
N PHE A 148 7.28 3.18 -1.64
CA PHE A 148 8.31 2.85 -0.66
C PHE A 148 9.27 4.03 -0.41
N LEU A 149 9.69 4.75 -1.45
CA LEU A 149 10.56 5.91 -1.31
C LEU A 149 9.88 7.11 -0.63
N HIS A 150 8.59 7.36 -0.89
CA HIS A 150 7.81 8.37 -0.18
C HIS A 150 7.79 8.08 1.32
N ILE A 151 7.42 6.86 1.69
CA ILE A 151 7.36 6.41 3.10
C ILE A 151 8.75 6.52 3.76
N LEU A 152 9.80 6.04 3.06
CA LEU A 152 11.18 6.17 3.52
C LEU A 152 11.58 7.64 3.76
N SER A 153 11.11 8.56 2.92
CA SER A 153 11.30 10.00 3.10
C SER A 153 10.63 10.48 4.38
N TRP A 154 9.37 10.11 4.62
CA TRP A 154 8.62 10.55 5.80
C TRP A 154 9.24 10.08 7.12
N TYR A 155 9.84 8.88 7.13
CA TYR A 155 10.59 8.38 8.29
C TYR A 155 11.95 9.04 8.48
N LYS A 156 12.58 9.58 7.43
CA LYS A 156 13.93 10.16 7.49
C LYS A 156 13.93 11.66 7.73
N GLY A 157 13.04 12.38 7.07
CA GLY A 157 12.98 13.84 7.12
C GLY A 157 12.05 14.37 8.20
N ASP A 158 11.89 15.69 8.22
CA ASP A 158 10.93 16.38 9.07
C ASP A 158 9.67 16.74 8.28
N VAL A 159 8.61 15.93 8.42
CA VAL A 159 7.33 16.16 7.74
C VAL A 159 6.55 17.38 8.26
N TRP A 160 7.00 18.02 9.33
CA TRP A 160 6.36 19.21 9.91
C TRP A 160 7.06 20.51 9.52
N ASN A 161 8.24 20.42 8.88
CA ASN A 161 9.00 21.58 8.43
C ASN A 161 8.76 21.86 6.93
N PRO A 162 8.10 22.98 6.56
CA PRO A 162 7.82 23.31 5.15
C PRO A 162 9.04 23.37 4.23
N GLU A 163 10.23 23.61 4.76
CA GLU A 163 11.46 23.64 3.98
C GLU A 163 12.05 22.25 3.69
N ASP A 164 11.69 21.24 4.49
CA ASP A 164 12.19 19.88 4.36
C ASP A 164 11.56 19.18 3.14
N PRO A 165 12.35 18.45 2.33
CA PRO A 165 11.82 17.68 1.21
C PRO A 165 10.71 16.70 1.58
N SER A 166 10.75 16.11 2.78
CA SER A 166 9.72 15.16 3.24
C SER A 166 8.37 15.82 3.51
N HIS A 167 8.35 17.08 3.95
CA HIS A 167 7.10 17.84 4.06
C HIS A 167 6.48 18.10 2.68
N LYS A 168 7.32 18.55 1.73
CA LYS A 168 6.88 18.79 0.34
C LYS A 168 6.36 17.50 -0.30
N ASP A 169 6.99 16.38 0.02
CA ASP A 169 6.60 15.06 -0.45
C ASP A 169 5.22 14.62 0.08
N ILE A 170 4.98 14.66 1.39
CA ILE A 170 3.69 14.25 1.96
C ILE A 170 2.54 15.17 1.51
N MET A 171 2.78 16.48 1.38
CA MET A 171 1.79 17.43 0.84
C MET A 171 1.48 17.15 -0.64
N LYS A 172 2.49 16.76 -1.42
CA LYS A 172 2.28 16.31 -2.81
C LYS A 172 1.42 15.04 -2.86
N ILE A 173 1.67 14.06 -2.00
CA ILE A 173 0.86 12.82 -1.95
C ILE A 173 -0.59 13.11 -1.54
N ARG A 174 -0.81 13.98 -0.54
CA ARG A 174 -2.15 14.47 -0.20
C ARG A 174 -2.86 15.10 -1.41
N SER A 175 -2.16 15.96 -2.15
CA SER A 175 -2.69 16.56 -3.39
C SER A 175 -3.06 15.52 -4.44
N VAL A 176 -2.24 14.47 -4.62
CA VAL A 176 -2.54 13.37 -5.54
C VAL A 176 -3.80 12.62 -5.10
N HIS A 177 -3.94 12.29 -3.82
CA HIS A 177 -5.16 11.66 -3.30
C HIS A 177 -6.39 12.52 -3.58
N ASN A 178 -6.32 13.83 -3.34
CA ASN A 178 -7.43 14.75 -3.62
C ASN A 178 -7.80 14.80 -5.10
N LYS A 179 -6.81 14.80 -6.00
CA LYS A 179 -7.05 14.78 -7.46
C LYS A 179 -7.72 13.48 -7.91
N ILE A 180 -7.24 12.34 -7.42
CA ILE A 180 -7.84 11.04 -7.76
C ILE A 180 -9.23 10.92 -7.14
N ALA A 181 -9.44 11.40 -5.92
CA ALA A 181 -10.75 11.41 -5.28
C ALA A 181 -11.74 12.27 -6.09
N ALA A 182 -11.34 13.47 -6.52
CA ALA A 182 -12.17 14.33 -7.35
C ALA A 182 -12.54 13.66 -8.69
N LEU A 183 -11.57 13.00 -9.35
CA LEU A 183 -11.81 12.25 -10.58
C LEU A 183 -12.80 11.10 -10.36
N CYS A 184 -12.47 10.17 -9.44
CA CYS A 184 -13.25 8.96 -9.21
C CYS A 184 -14.63 9.23 -8.62
N ASN A 185 -14.85 10.37 -7.97
CA ASN A 185 -16.16 10.75 -7.43
C ASN A 185 -16.94 11.70 -8.33
N SER A 186 -16.43 12.05 -9.52
CA SER A 186 -17.19 12.82 -10.49
C SER A 186 -18.36 12.01 -11.05
N SER A 187 -19.46 12.68 -11.40
CA SER A 187 -20.68 12.02 -11.92
C SER A 187 -20.44 11.23 -13.20
N GLU A 188 -19.45 11.61 -14.00
CA GLU A 188 -19.11 10.92 -15.25
C GLU A 188 -18.30 9.64 -15.01
N GLU A 189 -17.36 9.69 -14.07
CA GLU A 189 -16.35 8.63 -13.91
C GLU A 189 -16.69 7.62 -12.81
N ASN A 190 -17.52 7.97 -11.82
CA ASN A 190 -17.75 7.11 -10.66
C ASN A 190 -18.20 5.69 -11.01
N GLU A 191 -19.22 5.57 -11.87
CA GLU A 191 -19.74 4.29 -12.31
C GLU A 191 -18.73 3.54 -13.20
N LYS A 192 -17.99 4.27 -14.04
CA LYS A 192 -16.93 3.68 -14.89
C LYS A 192 -15.82 3.07 -14.03
N VAL A 193 -15.36 3.80 -13.01
CA VAL A 193 -14.33 3.34 -12.05
C VAL A 193 -14.85 2.14 -11.27
N ALA A 194 -16.08 2.20 -10.75
CA ALA A 194 -16.69 1.13 -9.96
C ALA A 194 -16.79 -0.20 -10.74
N ASN A 195 -17.11 -0.12 -12.04
CA ASN A 195 -17.27 -1.29 -12.89
C ASN A 195 -15.97 -1.73 -13.59
N PHE A 196 -14.89 -0.95 -13.48
CA PHE A 196 -13.63 -1.23 -14.17
C PHE A 196 -13.03 -2.58 -13.77
N SER A 197 -12.51 -3.30 -14.76
CA SER A 197 -11.94 -4.64 -14.66
C SER A 197 -10.57 -4.70 -15.36
N VAL A 198 -9.71 -5.63 -14.96
CA VAL A 198 -8.41 -5.83 -15.65
C VAL A 198 -8.62 -6.37 -17.07
N SER A 199 -9.80 -6.93 -17.37
CA SER A 199 -10.20 -7.30 -18.74
C SER A 199 -10.29 -6.08 -19.66
N ASP A 200 -10.73 -4.93 -19.15
CA ASP A 200 -10.86 -3.68 -19.91
C ASP A 200 -9.49 -3.14 -20.35
N MET A 201 -8.43 -3.59 -19.69
CA MET A 201 -7.03 -3.30 -20.02
C MET A 201 -6.43 -4.31 -21.02
N GLY A 202 -7.21 -5.29 -21.47
CA GLY A 202 -6.77 -6.33 -22.41
C GLY A 202 -6.08 -7.53 -21.76
N HIS A 203 -6.10 -7.65 -20.42
CA HIS A 203 -5.54 -8.82 -19.72
C HIS A 203 -6.48 -10.02 -19.81
N LYS A 204 -5.89 -11.21 -19.91
CA LYS A 204 -6.63 -12.48 -19.99
C LYS A 204 -6.53 -13.25 -18.69
N GLU A 205 -7.67 -13.75 -18.25
CA GLU A 205 -7.76 -14.65 -17.10
C GLU A 205 -6.91 -15.91 -17.30
N PRO A 206 -6.20 -16.43 -16.28
CA PRO A 206 -5.31 -17.56 -16.41
C PRO A 206 -6.15 -18.83 -16.48
N SER A 207 -5.68 -19.84 -17.20
CA SER A 207 -6.37 -21.14 -17.27
C SER A 207 -6.48 -21.83 -15.90
N HIS A 208 -5.57 -21.51 -14.98
CA HIS A 208 -5.52 -22.05 -13.62
C HIS A 208 -5.35 -20.91 -12.60
N PRO A 209 -6.44 -20.18 -12.28
CA PRO A 209 -6.38 -19.11 -11.31
C PRO A 209 -6.21 -19.67 -9.89
N PHE A 210 -5.67 -18.90 -8.97
CA PHE A 210 -5.67 -19.20 -7.53
C PHE A 210 -6.89 -18.64 -6.81
N TYR A 211 -7.51 -17.55 -7.29
CA TYR A 211 -8.60 -16.86 -6.58
C TYR A 211 -9.78 -17.79 -6.27
N THR A 212 -10.08 -18.75 -7.15
CA THR A 212 -11.14 -19.75 -6.88
C THR A 212 -10.80 -20.68 -5.71
N ALA A 213 -9.52 -21.01 -5.50
CA ALA A 213 -9.08 -21.76 -4.32
C ALA A 213 -9.15 -20.88 -3.06
N ILE A 214 -8.80 -19.59 -3.18
CA ILE A 214 -8.94 -18.62 -2.09
C ILE A 214 -10.39 -18.54 -1.64
N GLN A 215 -11.33 -18.32 -2.56
CA GLN A 215 -12.76 -18.25 -2.23
C GLN A 215 -13.22 -19.49 -1.46
N GLN A 216 -12.87 -20.69 -1.93
CA GLN A 216 -13.28 -21.95 -1.31
C GLN A 216 -12.65 -22.20 0.06
N ASP A 217 -11.41 -21.78 0.25
CA ASP A 217 -10.67 -21.98 1.49
C ASP A 217 -10.99 -20.91 2.55
N ILE A 218 -11.26 -19.67 2.13
CA ILE A 218 -11.48 -18.52 3.03
C ILE A 218 -12.95 -18.33 3.40
N THR A 219 -13.92 -18.71 2.55
CA THR A 219 -15.36 -18.62 2.88
C THR A 219 -15.71 -19.21 4.26
N PRO A 220 -15.18 -20.38 4.67
CA PRO A 220 -15.44 -20.92 6.01
C PRO A 220 -14.89 -20.08 7.18
N HIS A 221 -13.91 -19.20 6.94
CA HIS A 221 -13.35 -18.30 7.96
C HIS A 221 -14.03 -16.92 7.98
N ALA A 222 -14.82 -16.59 6.96
CA ALA A 222 -15.55 -15.33 6.91
C ALA A 222 -16.82 -15.43 7.76
N GLU A 223 -16.69 -15.15 9.06
CA GLU A 223 -17.79 -15.14 10.04
C GLU A 223 -18.75 -13.96 9.87
N ALA A 224 -18.30 -12.91 9.16
CA ALA A 224 -19.06 -11.70 8.90
C ALA A 224 -19.32 -11.52 7.40
N ASN A 225 -20.57 -11.19 7.06
CA ASN A 225 -20.91 -10.69 5.75
C ASN A 225 -21.01 -9.17 5.82
N MET A 226 -19.95 -8.49 5.41
CA MET A 226 -20.04 -7.08 5.04
C MET A 226 -20.58 -6.98 3.62
N THR A 227 -21.77 -6.38 3.50
CA THR A 227 -22.33 -6.01 2.21
C THR A 227 -22.54 -4.50 2.18
N PRO A 228 -21.81 -3.78 1.32
CA PRO A 228 -22.21 -2.42 0.98
C PRO A 228 -23.61 -2.50 0.36
N LYS A 229 -24.58 -1.78 0.92
CA LYS A 229 -25.92 -1.65 0.31
C LYS A 229 -25.94 -0.72 -0.91
N THR A 230 -24.81 -0.11 -1.24
CA THR A 230 -24.76 1.00 -2.18
C THR A 230 -24.33 0.55 -3.57
N THR A 231 -24.96 1.13 -4.58
CA THR A 231 -24.52 1.08 -5.98
C THR A 231 -23.55 2.23 -6.32
N GLN A 232 -23.43 3.23 -5.44
CA GLN A 232 -22.54 4.38 -5.59
C GLN A 232 -21.41 4.32 -4.55
N PHE A 233 -20.17 4.36 -5.03
CA PHE A 233 -18.97 4.31 -4.18
C PHE A 233 -18.44 5.73 -3.97
N HIS A 234 -18.28 6.17 -2.72
CA HIS A 234 -17.37 7.28 -2.44
C HIS A 234 -15.94 6.73 -2.36
N PHE A 235 -15.11 7.02 -3.36
CA PHE A 235 -13.72 6.59 -3.44
C PHE A 235 -12.81 7.51 -2.64
N ILE A 236 -11.79 6.93 -1.98
CA ILE A 236 -10.85 7.68 -1.13
C ILE A 236 -11.62 8.44 -0.04
N SER A 237 -12.48 7.69 0.66
CA SER A 237 -13.18 8.13 1.86
C SER A 237 -12.27 8.14 3.09
N GLN A 238 -12.73 8.69 4.20
CA GLN A 238 -12.03 8.60 5.49
C GLN A 238 -11.77 7.14 5.86
N LEU A 239 -12.76 6.25 5.67
CA LEU A 239 -12.55 4.82 5.90
C LEU A 239 -11.47 4.24 4.99
N ASP A 240 -11.45 4.58 3.69
CA ASP A 240 -10.42 4.08 2.77
C ASP A 240 -9.01 4.53 3.19
N MET A 241 -8.89 5.77 3.65
CA MET A 241 -7.63 6.30 4.19
C MET A 241 -7.23 5.59 5.50
N CYS A 242 -8.17 5.27 6.38
CA CYS A 242 -7.92 4.51 7.61
C CYS A 242 -7.52 3.06 7.36
N ILE A 243 -8.20 2.38 6.42
CA ILE A 243 -7.82 1.03 5.99
C ILE A 243 -6.43 1.07 5.35
N THR A 244 -6.12 2.10 4.57
CA THR A 244 -4.76 2.30 4.03
C THR A 244 -3.73 2.51 5.16
N GLN A 245 -4.04 3.27 6.21
CA GLN A 245 -3.17 3.43 7.37
C GLN A 245 -2.96 2.09 8.11
N TYR A 246 -4.03 1.30 8.28
CA TYR A 246 -3.94 -0.07 8.78
C TYR A 246 -3.00 -0.92 7.90
N THR A 247 -2.99 -0.77 6.58
CA THR A 247 -2.10 -1.59 5.73
C THR A 247 -0.61 -1.38 5.97
N PHE A 248 -0.21 -0.21 6.48
CA PHE A 248 1.19 0.10 6.77
C PHE A 248 1.68 -0.36 8.14
N ILE A 249 0.77 -0.50 9.12
CA ILE A 249 1.19 -0.84 10.49
C ILE A 249 0.31 -1.87 11.21
N GLY A 250 -0.96 -1.97 10.87
CA GLY A 250 -1.94 -2.71 11.64
C GLY A 250 -1.62 -4.19 11.74
N LEU A 251 -1.25 -4.81 10.61
CA LEU A 251 -0.86 -6.22 10.56
C LEU A 251 0.41 -6.51 11.39
N LEU A 252 1.39 -5.59 11.38
CA LEU A 252 2.61 -5.71 12.19
C LEU A 252 2.31 -5.58 13.68
N VAL A 253 1.48 -4.62 14.04
CA VAL A 253 1.08 -4.35 15.44
C VAL A 253 0.31 -5.54 16.02
N ALA A 254 -0.54 -6.19 15.20
CA ALA A 254 -1.31 -7.37 15.58
C ALA A 254 -0.47 -8.66 15.64
N HIS A 255 0.46 -8.86 14.70
CA HIS A 255 1.22 -10.11 14.53
C HIS A 255 2.74 -9.92 14.51
N PRO A 256 3.34 -9.27 15.52
CA PRO A 256 4.75 -8.88 15.46
C PRO A 256 5.71 -10.06 15.40
N GLU A 257 5.39 -11.19 16.03
CA GLU A 257 6.22 -12.40 16.03
C GLU A 257 6.25 -13.09 14.67
N LYS A 258 5.17 -12.98 13.88
CA LYS A 258 5.08 -13.55 12.53
C LYS A 258 5.71 -12.65 11.47
N LEU A 259 6.00 -11.40 11.80
CA LEU A 259 6.49 -10.39 10.87
C LEU A 259 7.88 -9.86 11.25
N GLY A 260 8.57 -10.51 12.21
CA GLY A 260 9.95 -10.19 12.55
C GLY A 260 10.11 -8.92 13.39
N ALA A 261 9.08 -8.57 14.16
CA ALA A 261 9.07 -7.47 15.14
C ALA A 261 8.71 -7.94 16.56
N GLY A 262 8.69 -9.25 16.83
CA GLY A 262 8.33 -9.80 18.16
C GLY A 262 9.24 -9.37 19.32
N GLY A 263 10.42 -8.82 19.03
CA GLY A 263 11.32 -8.23 20.03
C GLY A 263 11.12 -6.72 20.26
N ALA A 264 10.12 -6.10 19.65
CA ALA A 264 9.83 -4.68 19.85
C ALA A 264 9.08 -4.43 21.17
N SER A 265 9.44 -3.37 21.89
CA SER A 265 8.78 -3.00 23.15
C SER A 265 7.44 -2.29 22.92
N GLU A 266 6.61 -2.21 23.96
CA GLU A 266 5.37 -1.44 23.92
C GLU A 266 5.62 0.05 23.63
N GLU A 267 6.72 0.61 24.17
CA GLU A 267 7.11 2.00 23.90
C GLU A 267 7.53 2.22 22.45
N GLU A 268 8.20 1.22 21.85
CA GLU A 268 8.55 1.20 20.43
C GLU A 268 7.28 1.20 19.56
N PHE A 269 6.30 0.34 19.88
CA PHE A 269 5.00 0.35 19.19
C PHE A 269 4.21 1.63 19.40
N ALA A 270 4.20 2.20 20.60
CA ALA A 270 3.55 3.48 20.88
C ALA A 270 4.14 4.60 20.01
N GLY A 271 5.46 4.61 19.83
CA GLY A 271 6.13 5.53 18.91
C GLY A 271 5.72 5.33 17.45
N LEU A 272 5.68 4.08 16.97
CA LEU A 272 5.24 3.75 15.61
C LEU A 272 3.80 4.20 15.34
N ILE A 273 2.89 3.90 16.27
CA ILE A 273 1.47 4.28 16.18
C ILE A 273 1.34 5.80 16.16
N HIS A 274 2.02 6.51 17.08
CA HIS A 274 1.98 7.97 17.13
C HIS A 274 2.57 8.63 15.87
N PHE A 275 3.64 8.05 15.30
CA PHE A 275 4.17 8.47 14.02
C PHE A 275 3.09 8.37 12.93
N TRP A 276 2.44 7.22 12.78
CA TRP A 276 1.40 7.06 11.76
C TRP A 276 0.16 7.89 12.03
N ARG A 277 -0.19 8.18 13.28
CA ARG A 277 -1.24 9.15 13.63
C ARG A 277 -0.93 10.52 13.03
N GLY A 278 0.31 10.99 13.17
CA GLY A 278 0.79 12.24 12.57
C GLY A 278 0.80 12.21 11.04
N ILE A 279 1.23 11.10 10.42
CA ILE A 279 1.15 10.93 8.96
C ILE A 279 -0.31 10.98 8.48
N GLY A 280 -1.22 10.30 9.18
CA GLY A 280 -2.65 10.34 8.88
C GLY A 280 -3.23 11.76 8.95
N TRP A 281 -2.88 12.52 10.00
CA TRP A 281 -3.25 13.92 10.13
C TRP A 281 -2.82 14.76 8.92
N LEU A 282 -1.54 14.67 8.55
CA LEU A 282 -0.96 15.41 7.42
C LEU A 282 -1.59 15.01 6.07
N LEU A 283 -2.03 13.77 5.93
CA LEU A 283 -2.74 13.27 4.75
C LEU A 283 -4.25 13.61 4.73
N GLY A 284 -4.78 14.24 5.78
CA GLY A 284 -6.17 14.69 5.85
C GLY A 284 -7.14 13.72 6.53
N ILE A 285 -6.64 12.73 7.27
CA ILE A 285 -7.49 11.85 8.08
C ILE A 285 -7.97 12.63 9.32
N ASP A 286 -9.29 12.73 9.49
CA ASP A 286 -9.90 13.31 10.68
C ASP A 286 -9.52 12.48 11.91
N ASP A 287 -9.14 13.14 13.02
CA ASP A 287 -8.75 12.49 14.27
C ASP A 287 -9.78 11.47 14.76
N LYS A 288 -11.08 11.72 14.56
CA LYS A 288 -12.12 10.77 14.97
C LYS A 288 -12.02 9.45 14.19
N TYR A 289 -11.55 9.48 12.94
CA TYR A 289 -11.38 8.29 12.11
C TYR A 289 -9.96 7.72 12.17
N ASN A 290 -8.95 8.51 12.52
CA ASN A 290 -7.54 8.10 12.48
C ASN A 290 -7.30 6.77 13.20
N PHE A 291 -6.93 5.72 12.45
CA PHE A 291 -6.76 4.36 12.98
C PHE A 291 -5.72 4.32 14.13
N CYS A 292 -4.75 5.23 14.11
CA CYS A 292 -3.67 5.33 15.10
C CYS A 292 -3.98 6.28 16.29
N SER A 293 -5.25 6.60 16.55
CA SER A 293 -5.60 7.56 17.62
C SER A 293 -5.57 6.98 19.04
N GLY A 294 -5.48 5.65 19.18
CA GLY A 294 -5.55 4.93 20.45
C GLY A 294 -4.19 4.52 21.03
N THR A 295 -4.24 3.81 22.15
CA THR A 295 -3.10 3.13 22.76
C THR A 295 -2.65 1.93 21.92
N VAL A 296 -1.51 1.32 22.28
CA VAL A 296 -1.00 0.10 21.63
C VAL A 296 -2.04 -1.03 21.72
N ALA A 297 -2.63 -1.26 22.90
CA ALA A 297 -3.62 -2.30 23.12
C ALA A 297 -4.90 -2.07 22.30
N GLU A 298 -5.40 -0.83 22.26
CA GLU A 298 -6.59 -0.48 21.46
C GLU A 298 -6.31 -0.61 19.97
N THR A 299 -5.13 -0.20 19.50
CA THR A 299 -4.73 -0.33 18.09
C THR A 299 -4.58 -1.80 17.68
N ARG A 300 -4.03 -2.66 18.56
CA ARG A 300 -3.99 -4.12 18.34
C ARG A 300 -5.37 -4.72 18.25
N ALA A 301 -6.26 -4.39 19.18
CA ALA A 301 -7.64 -4.88 19.16
C ALA A 301 -8.36 -4.45 17.87
N LEU A 302 -8.21 -3.18 17.48
CA LEU A 302 -8.79 -2.65 16.26
C LEU A 302 -8.21 -3.27 14.99
N SER A 303 -6.91 -3.59 14.96
CA SER A 303 -6.30 -4.37 13.85
C SER A 303 -6.99 -5.71 13.68
N LEU A 304 -7.16 -6.48 14.77
CA LEU A 304 -7.80 -7.80 14.73
C LEU A 304 -9.28 -7.70 14.31
N GLU A 305 -9.99 -6.66 14.74
CA GLU A 305 -11.36 -6.39 14.26
C GLU A 305 -11.38 -6.09 12.75
N ILE A 306 -10.46 -5.29 12.23
CA ILE A 306 -10.33 -5.04 10.78
C ILE A 306 -10.02 -6.34 10.04
N GLU A 307 -9.15 -7.20 10.57
CA GLU A 307 -8.86 -8.51 9.96
C GLU A 307 -10.12 -9.37 9.85
N HIS A 308 -10.85 -9.55 10.95
CA HIS A 308 -12.02 -10.43 11.01
C HIS A 308 -13.23 -9.88 10.28
N LEU A 309 -13.49 -8.58 10.39
CA LEU A 309 -14.74 -8.00 9.89
C LEU A 309 -14.58 -7.43 8.47
N ILE A 310 -13.38 -7.01 8.06
CA ILE A 310 -13.12 -6.45 6.73
C ILE A 310 -12.26 -7.42 5.93
N ALA A 311 -11.01 -7.65 6.35
CA ALA A 311 -9.99 -8.22 5.49
C ALA A 311 -10.29 -9.66 5.05
N ILE A 312 -10.69 -10.53 5.99
CA ILE A 312 -11.05 -11.94 5.71
C ILE A 312 -12.34 -12.03 4.86
N PRO A 313 -13.43 -11.31 5.17
CA PRO A 313 -14.61 -11.27 4.30
C PRO A 313 -14.35 -10.75 2.88
N PHE A 314 -13.44 -9.80 2.70
CA PHE A 314 -13.05 -9.35 1.35
C PHE A 314 -12.19 -10.39 0.64
N LEU A 315 -11.28 -11.08 1.35
CA LEU A 315 -10.51 -12.20 0.78
C LEU A 315 -11.39 -13.38 0.34
N SER A 316 -12.48 -13.68 1.05
CA SER A 316 -13.40 -14.75 0.65
C SER A 316 -14.09 -14.45 -0.69
N LYS A 317 -14.10 -13.19 -1.11
CA LYS A 317 -14.61 -12.70 -2.40
C LYS A 317 -13.50 -12.41 -3.42
N ALA A 318 -12.27 -12.88 -3.18
CA ALA A 318 -11.13 -12.69 -4.08
C ALA A 318 -11.52 -12.98 -5.55
N SER A 319 -11.12 -12.08 -6.45
CA SER A 319 -11.52 -12.09 -7.84
C SER A 319 -10.33 -12.24 -8.78
N TRP A 320 -10.61 -12.33 -10.09
CA TRP A 320 -9.57 -12.24 -11.11
C TRP A 320 -8.78 -10.92 -11.02
N ASN A 321 -9.47 -9.79 -10.77
CA ASN A 321 -8.83 -8.49 -10.60
C ASN A 321 -7.82 -8.50 -9.45
N TYR A 322 -8.22 -9.07 -8.31
CA TYR A 322 -7.36 -9.25 -7.14
C TYR A 322 -6.09 -10.04 -7.47
N GLU A 323 -6.26 -11.21 -8.10
CA GLU A 323 -5.12 -12.08 -8.41
C GLU A 323 -4.18 -11.46 -9.45
N HIS A 324 -4.72 -10.83 -10.50
CA HIS A 324 -3.91 -10.19 -11.54
C HIS A 324 -3.02 -9.07 -10.98
N MET A 325 -3.59 -8.21 -10.14
CA MET A 325 -2.85 -7.10 -9.53
C MET A 325 -1.81 -7.62 -8.53
N SER A 326 -2.15 -8.65 -7.75
CA SER A 326 -1.21 -9.31 -6.83
C SER A 326 -0.04 -9.97 -7.58
N ARG A 327 -0.31 -10.65 -8.70
CA ARG A 327 0.73 -11.23 -9.57
C ARG A 327 1.62 -10.17 -10.17
N SER A 328 1.05 -9.08 -10.69
CA SER A 328 1.79 -7.96 -11.26
C SER A 328 2.74 -7.33 -10.24
N LEU A 329 2.26 -7.08 -9.01
CA LEU A 329 3.09 -6.62 -7.89
C LEU A 329 4.26 -7.57 -7.63
N MET A 330 3.98 -8.86 -7.43
CA MET A 330 4.99 -9.84 -7.03
C MET A 330 6.03 -10.09 -8.12
N SER A 331 5.59 -10.21 -9.38
CA SER A 331 6.49 -10.32 -10.53
C SER A 331 7.36 -9.08 -10.72
N GLY A 332 6.84 -7.88 -10.42
CA GLY A 332 7.64 -6.65 -10.41
C GLY A 332 8.71 -6.67 -9.31
N MET A 333 8.32 -7.02 -8.08
CA MET A 333 9.23 -7.03 -6.93
C MET A 333 10.32 -8.11 -7.01
N GLN A 334 10.09 -9.21 -7.76
CA GLN A 334 11.10 -10.24 -8.01
C GLN A 334 12.39 -9.71 -8.66
N ILE A 335 12.32 -8.58 -9.36
CA ILE A 335 13.50 -7.92 -9.95
C ILE A 335 14.46 -7.42 -8.86
N ILE A 336 13.94 -7.02 -7.70
CA ILE A 336 14.73 -6.52 -6.57
C ILE A 336 14.96 -7.63 -5.54
N ILE A 337 13.93 -8.42 -5.24
CA ILE A 337 13.95 -9.46 -4.21
C ILE A 337 13.62 -10.80 -4.87
N PRO A 338 14.64 -11.56 -5.31
CA PRO A 338 14.42 -12.86 -5.93
C PRO A 338 13.60 -13.78 -5.02
N ASN A 339 12.83 -14.70 -5.61
CA ASN A 339 12.00 -15.70 -4.93
C ASN A 339 10.68 -15.21 -4.29
N LEU A 340 10.29 -13.94 -4.45
CA LEU A 340 8.97 -13.45 -4.01
C LEU A 340 7.87 -13.75 -5.06
N THR A 341 7.30 -14.96 -5.04
CA THR A 341 6.14 -15.28 -5.90
C THR A 341 4.81 -14.97 -5.21
N TYR A 342 3.78 -14.73 -6.01
CA TYR A 342 2.43 -14.51 -5.48
C TYR A 342 1.92 -15.67 -4.60
N PRO A 343 2.06 -16.96 -4.99
CA PRO A 343 1.61 -18.05 -4.13
C PRO A 343 2.38 -18.16 -2.81
N VAL A 344 3.68 -17.87 -2.82
CA VAL A 344 4.51 -17.87 -1.60
C VAL A 344 4.04 -16.77 -0.65
N MET A 345 3.83 -15.56 -1.17
CA MET A 345 3.44 -14.41 -0.37
C MET A 345 1.99 -14.50 0.13
N PHE A 346 1.06 -15.00 -0.68
CA PHE A 346 -0.30 -15.26 -0.22
C PHE A 346 -0.34 -16.34 0.86
N ARG A 347 0.42 -17.44 0.71
CA ARG A 347 0.51 -18.47 1.75
C ARG A 347 1.09 -17.91 3.06
N TYR A 348 2.00 -16.95 2.97
CA TYR A 348 2.51 -16.26 4.16
C TYR A 348 1.46 -15.35 4.79
N LEU A 349 0.72 -14.56 3.99
CA LEU A 349 -0.42 -13.78 4.47
C LEU A 349 -1.43 -14.67 5.21
N ALA A 350 -1.78 -15.82 4.64
CA ALA A 350 -2.67 -16.79 5.28
C ALA A 350 -2.09 -17.33 6.61
N HIS A 351 -0.78 -17.52 6.72
CA HIS A 351 -0.15 -17.85 8.00
C HIS A 351 -0.27 -16.70 9.02
N VAL A 352 -0.07 -15.45 8.59
CA VAL A 352 -0.18 -14.29 9.48
C VAL A 352 -1.59 -14.20 10.06
N LEU A 353 -2.61 -14.39 9.20
CA LEU A 353 -4.03 -14.35 9.57
C LEU A 353 -4.58 -15.67 10.14
N ASP A 354 -3.74 -16.68 10.38
CA ASP A 354 -4.12 -18.02 10.86
C ASP A 354 -5.21 -18.74 10.03
N LEU A 355 -5.19 -18.51 8.71
CA LEU A 355 -6.14 -19.08 7.75
C LEU A 355 -5.71 -20.47 7.25
N SER A 356 -6.67 -21.38 7.18
CA SER A 356 -6.48 -22.71 6.58
C SER A 356 -6.75 -22.67 5.08
N ILE A 357 -5.73 -22.96 4.26
CA ILE A 357 -5.77 -22.84 2.80
C ILE A 357 -5.33 -24.11 2.03
N PRO A 358 -5.93 -25.29 2.31
CA PRO A 358 -5.47 -26.56 1.73
C PRO A 358 -5.62 -26.65 0.21
N ARG A 359 -6.68 -26.07 -0.37
CA ARG A 359 -6.89 -26.10 -1.83
C ARG A 359 -5.93 -25.17 -2.55
N PHE A 360 -5.62 -24.02 -1.95
CA PHE A 360 -4.59 -23.11 -2.46
C PHE A 360 -3.23 -23.81 -2.48
N VAL A 361 -2.83 -24.42 -1.36
CA VAL A 361 -1.53 -25.12 -1.23
C VAL A 361 -1.40 -26.27 -2.23
N LYS A 362 -2.48 -27.00 -2.52
CA LYS A 362 -2.48 -28.07 -3.53
C LYS A 362 -2.16 -27.58 -4.95
N ARG A 363 -2.35 -26.27 -5.23
CA ARG A 363 -2.02 -25.65 -6.53
C ARG A 363 -0.60 -25.10 -6.59
N MET A 364 0.09 -25.03 -5.46
CA MET A 364 1.49 -24.58 -5.42
C MET A 364 2.44 -25.67 -5.91
N SER A 365 3.51 -25.24 -6.57
CA SER A 365 4.64 -26.12 -6.89
C SER A 365 5.44 -26.52 -5.65
N LEU A 366 6.21 -27.61 -5.75
CA LEU A 366 7.14 -28.02 -4.69
C LEU A 366 8.18 -26.93 -4.38
N HIS A 367 8.64 -26.21 -5.40
CA HIS A 367 9.58 -25.09 -5.26
C HIS A 367 8.98 -23.95 -4.44
N GLU A 368 7.74 -23.54 -4.74
CA GLU A 368 7.04 -22.50 -3.97
C GLU A 368 6.76 -22.94 -2.54
N CYS A 369 6.44 -24.21 -2.32
CA CYS A 369 6.30 -24.76 -0.97
C CYS A 369 7.63 -24.68 -0.20
N PHE A 370 8.74 -25.02 -0.84
CA PHE A 370 10.07 -24.88 -0.24
C PHE A 370 10.43 -23.42 0.07
N GLN A 371 10.20 -22.50 -0.87
CA GLN A 371 10.42 -21.05 -0.67
C GLN A 371 9.62 -20.52 0.52
N TYR A 372 8.34 -20.90 0.63
CA TYR A 372 7.51 -20.55 1.79
C TYR A 372 8.11 -21.03 3.11
N TRP A 373 8.57 -22.29 3.18
CA TRP A 373 9.16 -22.83 4.41
C TRP A 373 10.49 -22.17 4.77
N MET A 374 11.29 -21.79 3.77
CA MET A 374 12.49 -20.99 3.99
C MET A 374 12.17 -19.61 4.54
N MET A 375 11.12 -18.97 4.04
CA MET A 375 10.64 -17.69 4.57
C MET A 375 10.13 -17.81 6.01
N ARG A 376 9.32 -18.84 6.31
CA ARG A 376 8.87 -19.16 7.68
C ARG A 376 10.03 -19.40 8.62
N LEU A 377 11.04 -20.15 8.19
CA LEU A 377 12.25 -20.40 8.97
C LEU A 377 13.01 -19.10 9.26
N LEU A 378 13.19 -18.24 8.25
CA LEU A 378 13.85 -16.95 8.40
C LEU A 378 13.17 -16.09 9.47
N PHE A 379 11.85 -15.91 9.40
CA PHE A 379 11.13 -15.11 10.39
C PHE A 379 11.11 -15.76 11.77
N GLY A 380 11.02 -17.10 11.86
CA GLY A 380 11.20 -17.80 13.14
C GLY A 380 12.58 -17.55 13.76
N ILE A 381 13.64 -17.54 12.94
CA ILE A 381 15.00 -17.21 13.37
C ILE A 381 15.11 -15.76 13.85
N ILE A 382 14.49 -14.80 13.15
CA ILE A 382 14.47 -13.38 13.56
C ILE A 382 13.79 -13.22 14.92
N THR A 383 12.69 -13.93 15.16
CA THR A 383 11.96 -13.89 16.43
C THR A 383 12.79 -14.45 17.59
N ILE A 384 13.57 -15.52 17.36
CA ILE A 384 14.45 -16.09 18.38
C ILE A 384 15.71 -15.23 18.59
N PHE A 385 16.26 -14.65 17.51
CA PHE A 385 17.49 -13.88 17.52
C PHE A 385 17.28 -12.49 16.88
N PRO A 386 16.76 -11.50 17.63
CA PRO A 386 16.42 -10.18 17.09
C PRO A 386 17.57 -9.45 16.37
N SER A 387 18.83 -9.71 16.75
CA SER A 387 20.01 -9.15 16.08
C SER A 387 20.11 -9.53 14.60
N ILE A 388 19.52 -10.65 14.18
CA ILE A 388 19.44 -11.03 12.76
C ILE A 388 18.53 -10.06 12.00
N GLY A 389 17.43 -9.61 12.62
CA GLY A 389 16.58 -8.56 12.07
C GLY A 389 17.36 -7.26 11.83
N ASP A 390 18.20 -6.85 12.80
CA ASP A 390 19.04 -5.66 12.66
C ASP A 390 20.03 -5.78 11.48
N VAL A 391 20.66 -6.95 11.33
CA VAL A 391 21.57 -7.23 10.20
C VAL A 391 20.81 -7.14 8.87
N LEU A 392 19.61 -7.72 8.78
CA LEU A 392 18.78 -7.67 7.57
C LEU A 392 18.34 -6.24 7.24
N SER A 393 17.89 -5.47 8.24
CA SER A 393 17.54 -4.06 8.08
C SER A 393 18.72 -3.23 7.55
N ASN A 394 19.93 -3.46 8.08
CA ASN A 394 21.14 -2.77 7.62
C ASN A 394 21.54 -3.18 6.20
N ARG A 395 21.47 -4.47 5.85
CA ARG A 395 21.73 -4.95 4.48
C ARG A 395 20.72 -4.41 3.48
N PHE A 396 19.45 -4.39 3.85
CA PHE A 396 18.37 -3.86 3.01
C PHE A 396 18.55 -2.35 2.78
N ARG A 397 18.92 -1.59 3.83
CA ARG A 397 19.28 -0.16 3.69
C ARG A 397 20.44 0.05 2.72
N HIS A 398 21.48 -0.77 2.81
CA HIS A 398 22.62 -0.68 1.90
C HIS A 398 22.20 -0.97 0.44
N MET A 399 21.36 -1.99 0.23
CA MET A 399 20.80 -2.30 -1.09
C MET A 399 20.00 -1.12 -1.66
N ILE A 400 19.14 -0.49 -0.86
CA ILE A 400 18.36 0.69 -1.26
C ILE A 400 19.28 1.83 -1.70
N ASN A 401 20.32 2.12 -0.92
CA ASN A 401 21.27 3.19 -1.25
C ASN A 401 21.99 2.91 -2.59
N ILE A 402 22.33 1.65 -2.89
CA ILE A 402 22.90 1.28 -4.20
C ILE A 402 21.90 1.52 -5.32
N LEU A 403 20.62 1.17 -5.13
CA LEU A 403 19.58 1.35 -6.13
C LEU A 403 19.35 2.84 -6.43
N LEU A 404 19.34 3.67 -5.39
CA LEU A 404 19.21 5.13 -5.51
C LEU A 404 20.40 5.76 -6.25
N ASP A 405 21.63 5.42 -5.87
CA ASP A 405 22.85 5.91 -6.54
C ASP A 405 22.90 5.51 -8.03
N ARG A 406 22.45 4.29 -8.34
CA ARG A 406 22.33 3.84 -9.75
C ARG A 406 21.28 4.64 -10.51
N SER A 407 20.14 4.94 -9.89
CA SER A 407 19.09 5.76 -10.47
C SER A 407 19.60 7.17 -10.80
N GLU A 408 20.22 7.85 -9.83
CA GLU A 408 20.76 9.19 -10.00
C GLU A 408 21.80 9.26 -11.12
N LYS A 409 22.71 8.27 -11.18
CA LYS A 409 23.72 8.17 -12.25
C LYS A 409 23.09 7.97 -13.63
N LEU A 410 21.99 7.23 -13.73
CA LEU A 410 21.27 7.04 -14.99
C LEU A 410 20.56 8.33 -15.43
N GLU A 411 19.92 9.05 -14.51
CA GLU A 411 19.28 10.34 -14.79
C GLU A 411 20.28 11.41 -15.22
N GLN A 412 21.45 11.47 -14.58
CA GLN A 412 22.54 12.37 -14.97
C GLN A 412 23.09 12.05 -16.36
N ARG A 413 23.28 10.76 -16.69
CA ARG A 413 23.70 10.34 -18.05
C ARG A 413 22.66 10.69 -19.11
N HIS A 414 21.39 10.51 -18.80
CA HIS A 414 20.30 10.84 -19.72
C HIS A 414 20.23 12.36 -19.97
N SER A 415 20.29 13.15 -18.89
CA SER A 415 20.32 14.62 -18.94
C SER A 415 21.55 15.14 -19.70
N GLY A 416 22.73 14.59 -19.44
CA GLY A 416 23.96 14.92 -20.17
C GLY A 416 23.90 14.58 -21.66
N THR A 417 23.27 13.45 -22.01
CA THR A 417 23.08 13.06 -23.43
C THR A 417 22.08 13.98 -24.14
N VAL A 418 21.03 14.44 -23.45
CA VAL A 418 20.05 15.40 -23.99
C VAL A 418 20.69 16.78 -24.17
N ILE A 419 21.52 17.25 -23.24
CA ILE A 419 22.26 18.51 -23.35
C ILE A 419 23.26 18.45 -24.51
N LEU A 420 24.00 17.35 -24.65
CA LEU A 420 24.92 17.16 -25.78
C LEU A 420 24.16 17.18 -27.12
N ARG A 421 23.01 16.50 -27.24
CA ARG A 421 22.22 16.57 -28.49
C ARG A 421 21.71 17.97 -28.81
N LYS A 422 21.29 18.76 -27.82
CA LYS A 422 20.86 20.17 -28.02
C LYS A 422 21.99 21.11 -28.44
N ASN A 423 23.25 20.77 -28.12
CA ASN A 423 24.41 21.57 -28.54
C ASN A 423 24.94 21.18 -29.94
N TYR A 424 24.41 20.12 -30.55
CA TYR A 424 24.80 19.61 -31.87
C TYR A 424 23.63 19.60 -32.89
N SER A 425 22.53 20.28 -32.57
CA SER A 425 21.42 20.59 -33.50
C SER A 425 21.25 22.09 -33.59
#